data_AF-A0A7L3X4L2-F1
#
_entry.id   AF-A0A7L3X4L2-F1
#
_cell.length_a   1.000
_cell.length_b   1.000
_cell.length_c   1.000
_cell.angle_alpha   90.00
_cell.angle_beta   90.00
_cell.angle_gamma   90.00
#
_symmetry.space_group_name_H-M   'P 1'
#
loop_
_entity.id
_entity.type
_entity.pdbx_description
1 polymer ?
#
loop_
_entity_poly.entity_id
_entity_poly.type
_entity_poly.pdbx_seq_one_letter_code
_entity_poly.pdbx_strand_id
1 'polypeptide(L)'
;MGRRSTSSTKSGKFMNPTDQARKEARKRELKKNKKQRMMVRAAVLKMKDPKQIIRDMEKLDEMEFNPVQQPQLNEKVLKDKRKKLRETFERILRLYEKENPDIYKELRKLEVEYEQKRSQLSQYFDAVK
;
A
#
# COMPACT_ATOMS: atom_id res chain seq x y z
N MET A 1 8.29 12.89 22.92
CA MET A 1 7.31 13.89 22.43
C MET A 1 6.04 13.84 23.29
N GLY A 2 5.94 14.71 24.30
CA GLY A 2 4.89 14.65 25.32
C GLY A 2 3.51 15.12 24.82
N ARG A 3 2.44 14.42 25.23
CA ARG A 3 1.05 14.87 25.04
C ARG A 3 0.83 16.13 25.89
N ARG A 4 0.66 17.29 25.26
CA ARG A 4 0.25 18.51 25.95
C ARG A 4 -1.17 18.37 26.50
N SER A 5 -1.40 18.91 27.70
CA SER A 5 -2.73 18.99 28.32
C SER A 5 -3.73 19.67 27.38
N THR A 6 -4.95 19.13 27.29
CA THR A 6 -6.01 19.68 26.45
C THR A 6 -6.78 20.82 27.11
N SER A 7 -6.60 21.04 28.42
CA SER A 7 -7.32 22.06 29.20
C SER A 7 -6.54 23.37 29.38
N SER A 8 -5.22 23.37 29.11
CA SER A 8 -4.37 24.54 29.32
C SER A 8 -3.86 25.14 28.01
N THR A 9 -3.62 26.45 28.02
CA THR A 9 -2.99 27.18 26.92
C THR A 9 -1.49 26.88 26.83
N LYS A 10 -0.82 27.40 25.79
CA LYS A 10 0.63 27.20 25.58
C LYS A 10 1.48 27.76 26.74
N SER A 11 0.97 28.74 27.49
CA SER A 11 1.59 29.32 28.70
C SER A 11 1.12 28.67 30.01
N GLY A 12 0.34 27.60 29.97
CA GLY A 12 -0.15 26.90 31.16
C GLY A 12 -1.43 27.47 31.79
N LYS A 13 -1.90 28.66 31.36
CA LYS A 13 -3.16 29.23 31.84
C LYS A 13 -4.37 28.37 31.43
N PHE A 14 -5.40 28.32 32.27
CA PHE A 14 -6.66 27.65 31.94
C PHE A 14 -7.26 28.23 30.67
N MET A 15 -7.79 27.36 29.80
CA MET A 15 -8.35 27.77 28.52
C MET A 15 -9.78 28.28 28.70
N ASN A 16 -10.20 29.23 27.85
CA ASN A 16 -11.59 29.69 27.87
C ASN A 16 -12.54 28.50 27.65
N PRO A 17 -13.62 28.35 28.44
CA PRO A 17 -14.61 27.29 28.28
C PRO A 17 -15.14 27.13 26.83
N THR A 18 -15.31 28.24 26.10
CA THR A 18 -15.75 28.22 24.70
C THR A 18 -14.70 27.60 23.79
N ASP A 19 -13.42 27.95 23.98
CA ASP A 19 -12.33 27.39 23.20
C ASP A 19 -12.08 25.91 23.54
N GLN A 20 -12.31 25.52 24.80
CA GLN A 20 -12.28 24.13 25.23
C GLN A 20 -13.37 23.32 24.51
N ALA A 21 -14.61 23.82 24.49
CA ALA A 21 -15.72 23.18 23.77
C ALA A 21 -15.43 23.03 22.26
N ARG A 22 -14.89 24.07 21.61
CA ARG A 22 -14.46 24.01 20.20
C ARG A 22 -13.36 22.96 19.96
N LYS A 23 -12.35 22.90 20.84
CA LYS A 23 -11.27 21.91 20.73
C LYS A 23 -11.79 20.49 20.92
N GLU A 24 -12.72 20.26 21.82
CA GLU A 24 -13.36 18.96 22.02
C GLU A 24 -14.19 18.56 20.80
N ALA A 25 -14.99 19.47 20.24
CA ALA A 25 -15.74 19.25 19.01
C ALA A 25 -14.81 18.88 17.85
N ARG A 26 -13.74 19.66 17.62
CA ARG A 26 -12.72 19.38 16.60
C ARG A 26 -12.04 18.02 16.81
N LYS A 27 -11.75 17.64 18.06
CA LYS A 27 -11.16 16.33 18.38
C LYS A 27 -12.12 15.18 18.03
N ARG A 28 -13.43 15.35 18.30
CA ARG A 28 -14.46 14.37 17.92
C ARG A 28 -14.58 14.26 16.40
N GLU A 29 -14.60 15.39 15.70
CA GLU A 29 -14.62 15.46 14.24
C GLU A 29 -13.38 14.79 13.61
N LEU A 30 -12.18 15.11 14.07
CA LEU A 30 -10.94 14.49 13.60
C LEU A 30 -10.94 12.96 13.80
N LYS A 31 -11.54 12.47 14.88
CA LYS A 31 -11.73 11.02 15.09
C LYS A 31 -12.70 10.43 14.07
N LYS A 32 -13.83 11.08 13.78
CA LYS A 32 -14.78 10.66 12.73
C LYS A 32 -14.09 10.62 11.36
N ASN A 33 -13.38 11.69 11.00
CA ASN A 33 -12.65 11.78 9.72
C ASN A 33 -11.56 10.72 9.63
N LYS A 34 -10.87 10.39 10.73
CA LYS A 34 -9.91 9.28 10.77
C LYS A 34 -10.60 7.94 10.50
N LYS A 35 -11.74 7.65 11.13
CA LYS A 35 -12.51 6.43 10.89
C LYS A 35 -12.98 6.35 9.43
N GLN A 36 -13.55 7.43 8.90
CA GLN A 36 -13.99 7.49 7.50
C GLN A 36 -12.84 7.25 6.54
N ARG A 37 -11.68 7.89 6.75
CA ARG A 37 -10.48 7.63 5.92
C ARG A 37 -10.05 6.16 5.95
N MET A 38 -10.13 5.49 7.10
CA MET A 38 -9.79 4.07 7.18
C MET A 38 -10.82 3.20 6.44
N MET A 39 -12.11 3.50 6.54
CA MET A 39 -13.16 2.80 5.79
C MET A 39 -12.99 2.99 4.28
N VAL A 40 -12.77 4.23 3.83
CA VAL A 40 -12.51 4.54 2.42
C VAL A 40 -11.25 3.81 1.92
N ARG A 41 -10.17 3.79 2.71
CA ARG A 41 -8.94 3.04 2.35
C ARG A 41 -9.20 1.55 2.18
N ALA A 42 -9.98 0.94 3.07
CA ALA A 42 -10.34 -0.48 2.96
C ALA A 42 -11.21 -0.74 1.71
N ALA A 43 -12.22 0.10 1.46
CA ALA A 43 -13.10 -0.02 0.29
C ALA A 43 -12.31 0.10 -1.03
N VAL A 44 -11.42 1.10 -1.13
CA VAL A 44 -10.56 1.29 -2.31
C VAL A 44 -9.65 0.08 -2.55
N LEU A 45 -9.16 -0.58 -1.49
CA LEU A 45 -8.37 -1.80 -1.64
C LEU A 45 -9.21 -2.98 -2.14
N LYS A 46 -10.46 -3.13 -1.68
CA LYS A 46 -11.37 -4.19 -2.15
C LYS A 46 -11.78 -4.04 -3.62
N MET A 47 -11.83 -2.81 -4.12
CA MET A 47 -12.15 -2.53 -5.53
C MET A 47 -11.00 -2.83 -6.50
N LYS A 48 -9.78 -3.06 -6.01
CA LYS A 48 -8.64 -3.40 -6.88
C LYS A 48 -8.70 -4.87 -7.26
N ASP A 49 -8.43 -5.16 -8.54
CA ASP A 49 -8.22 -6.52 -9.01
C ASP A 49 -6.77 -6.96 -8.71
N PRO A 50 -6.54 -7.92 -7.79
CA PRO A 50 -5.21 -8.41 -7.49
C PRO A 50 -4.55 -9.12 -8.69
N LYS A 51 -5.33 -9.72 -9.61
CA LYS A 51 -4.80 -10.33 -10.84
C LYS A 51 -4.27 -9.27 -11.81
N GLN A 52 -4.90 -8.09 -11.86
CA GLN A 52 -4.38 -6.96 -12.62
C GLN A 52 -3.05 -6.45 -12.06
N ILE A 53 -2.90 -6.41 -10.73
CA ILE A 53 -1.64 -5.98 -10.10
C ILE A 53 -0.49 -6.94 -10.46
N ILE A 54 -0.74 -8.25 -10.45
CA ILE A 54 0.25 -9.25 -10.89
C ILE A 54 0.62 -9.01 -12.36
N ARG A 55 -0.35 -8.88 -13.25
CA ARG A 55 -0.11 -8.58 -14.68
C ARG A 55 0.70 -7.29 -14.89
N ASP A 56 0.44 -6.25 -14.10
CA ASP A 56 1.20 -5.00 -14.19
C ASP A 56 2.64 -5.16 -13.69
N MET A 57 2.88 -6.02 -12.69
CA MET A 57 4.24 -6.36 -12.25
C MET A 57 4.98 -7.18 -13.30
N GLU A 58 4.33 -8.18 -13.90
CA GLU A 58 4.91 -9.01 -14.97
C GLU A 58 5.33 -8.16 -16.18
N LYS A 59 4.51 -7.17 -16.58
CA LYS A 59 4.89 -6.22 -17.63
C LYS A 59 6.16 -5.42 -17.29
N LEU A 60 6.35 -5.06 -16.02
CA LEU A 60 7.58 -4.38 -15.59
C LEU A 60 8.79 -5.31 -15.60
N ASP A 61 8.60 -6.61 -15.30
CA ASP A 61 9.66 -7.62 -15.40
C ASP A 61 10.01 -7.90 -16.86
N GLU A 62 9.03 -8.06 -17.74
CA GLU A 62 9.21 -8.23 -19.19
C GLU A 62 9.98 -7.04 -19.81
N MET A 63 9.72 -5.83 -19.33
CA MET A 63 10.47 -4.64 -19.74
C MET A 63 11.91 -4.61 -19.20
N GLU A 64 12.15 -5.10 -17.98
CA GLU A 64 13.49 -5.10 -17.36
C GLU A 64 14.38 -6.20 -17.93
N PHE A 65 13.81 -7.39 -18.15
CA PHE A 65 14.52 -8.60 -18.57
C PHE A 65 14.37 -8.88 -20.07
N ASN A 66 14.20 -7.85 -20.90
CA ASN A 66 14.17 -8.00 -22.35
C ASN A 66 15.60 -8.04 -22.93
N PRO A 67 16.08 -9.18 -23.47
CA PRO A 67 17.44 -9.26 -24.02
C PRO A 67 17.59 -8.56 -25.38
N VAL A 68 16.48 -8.27 -26.07
CA VAL A 68 16.48 -7.70 -27.43
C VAL A 68 16.42 -6.18 -27.40
N GLN A 69 15.64 -5.62 -26.48
CA GLN A 69 15.39 -4.17 -26.41
C GLN A 69 15.81 -3.62 -25.06
N GLN A 70 16.56 -2.52 -25.07
CA GLN A 70 16.87 -1.80 -23.84
C GLN A 70 15.58 -1.27 -23.18
N PRO A 71 15.50 -1.33 -21.83
CA PRO A 71 14.35 -0.81 -21.11
C PRO A 71 14.15 0.68 -21.39
N GLN A 72 12.92 1.06 -21.74
CA GLN A 72 12.53 2.47 -21.94
C GLN A 72 12.61 3.31 -20.66
N LEU A 73 12.57 2.67 -19.49
CA LEU A 73 12.60 3.29 -18.18
C LEU A 73 13.90 2.97 -17.46
N ASN A 74 14.39 3.93 -16.68
CA ASN A 74 15.53 3.71 -15.78
C ASN A 74 15.22 2.58 -14.77
N GLU A 75 16.19 1.71 -14.51
CA GLU A 75 16.15 0.61 -13.54
C GLU A 75 15.56 1.03 -12.18
N LYS A 76 15.95 2.21 -11.65
CA LYS A 76 15.41 2.71 -10.38
C LYS A 76 13.89 2.91 -10.45
N VAL A 77 13.39 3.44 -11.57
CA VAL A 77 11.96 3.70 -11.78
C VAL A 77 11.19 2.38 -11.90
N LEU A 78 11.74 1.38 -12.58
CA LEU A 78 11.14 0.04 -12.68
C LEU A 78 11.02 -0.61 -11.30
N LYS A 79 12.11 -0.60 -10.51
CA LYS A 79 12.13 -1.12 -9.14
C LYS A 79 11.12 -0.41 -8.23
N ASP A 80 11.05 0.92 -8.28
CA ASP A 80 10.12 1.70 -7.46
C ASP A 80 8.65 1.45 -7.83
N LYS A 81 8.33 1.33 -9.13
CA LYS A 81 6.98 0.99 -9.60
C LYS A 81 6.58 -0.41 -9.16
N ARG A 82 7.47 -1.40 -9.32
CA ARG A 82 7.25 -2.79 -8.90
C ARG A 82 7.04 -2.88 -7.38
N LYS A 83 7.88 -2.19 -6.60
CA LYS A 83 7.74 -2.11 -5.15
C LYS A 83 6.37 -1.58 -4.73
N LYS A 84 5.87 -0.52 -5.37
CA LYS A 84 4.53 0.04 -5.08
C LYS A 84 3.40 -0.93 -5.41
N LEU A 85 3.51 -1.67 -6.51
CA LEU A 85 2.54 -2.71 -6.88
C LEU A 85 2.56 -3.86 -5.86
N ARG A 86 3.75 -4.34 -5.49
CA ARG A 86 3.94 -5.38 -4.46
C ARG A 86 3.37 -4.97 -3.10
N GLU A 87 3.67 -3.76 -2.62
CA GLU A 87 3.10 -3.22 -1.38
C GLU A 87 1.56 -3.14 -1.43
N THR A 88 0.99 -2.86 -2.61
CA THR A 88 -0.46 -2.83 -2.79
C THR A 88 -1.04 -4.24 -2.73
N PHE A 89 -0.40 -5.21 -3.39
CA PHE A 89 -0.77 -6.63 -3.36
C PHE A 89 -0.69 -7.21 -1.94
N GLU A 90 0.38 -6.94 -1.19
CA GLU A 90 0.54 -7.37 0.20
C GLU A 90 -0.56 -6.82 1.12
N ARG A 91 -1.01 -5.58 0.90
CA ARG A 91 -2.15 -5.02 1.65
C ARG A 91 -3.45 -5.73 1.33
N ILE A 92 -3.65 -6.17 0.09
CA ILE A 92 -4.81 -6.97 -0.32
C ILE A 92 -4.73 -8.38 0.30
N LEU A 93 -3.55 -9.00 0.30
CA LEU A 93 -3.33 -10.29 0.97
C LEU A 93 -3.72 -10.22 2.45
N ARG A 94 -3.21 -9.24 3.21
CA ARG A 94 -3.56 -9.08 4.64
C ARG A 94 -5.04 -8.78 4.90
N LEU A 95 -5.73 -8.22 3.92
CA LEU A 95 -7.17 -7.99 3.99
C LEU A 95 -7.92 -9.33 3.87
N TYR A 96 -7.61 -10.12 2.84
CA TYR A 96 -8.26 -11.41 2.62
C TYR A 96 -7.83 -12.49 3.61
N GLU A 97 -6.62 -12.41 4.18
CA GLU A 97 -6.18 -13.29 5.28
C GLU A 97 -7.20 -13.28 6.44
N LYS A 98 -7.81 -12.12 6.70
CA LYS A 98 -8.79 -11.94 7.78
C LYS A 98 -10.23 -12.14 7.32
N GLU A 99 -10.57 -11.72 6.10
CA GLU A 99 -11.95 -11.70 5.63
C GLU A 99 -12.37 -12.97 4.87
N ASN A 100 -11.46 -13.57 4.09
CA ASN A 100 -11.74 -14.75 3.29
C ASN A 100 -10.46 -15.60 3.07
N PRO A 101 -10.24 -16.64 3.90
CA PRO A 101 -9.06 -17.49 3.83
C PRO A 101 -8.88 -18.23 2.50
N ASP A 102 -9.96 -18.52 1.76
CA ASP A 102 -9.87 -19.24 0.49
C ASP A 102 -9.37 -18.34 -0.63
N ILE A 103 -9.88 -17.11 -0.72
CA ILE A 103 -9.32 -16.08 -1.61
C ILE A 103 -7.85 -15.82 -1.24
N TYR A 104 -7.53 -15.75 0.05
CA TYR A 104 -6.13 -15.59 0.47
C TYR A 104 -5.23 -16.69 -0.09
N LYS A 105 -5.64 -17.97 0.00
CA LYS A 105 -4.86 -19.09 -0.56
C LYS A 105 -4.67 -18.94 -2.07
N GLU A 106 -5.71 -18.56 -2.81
CA GLU A 106 -5.59 -18.31 -4.26
C GLU A 106 -4.60 -17.20 -4.57
N LEU A 107 -4.66 -16.08 -3.83
CA LEU A 107 -3.73 -14.95 -4.01
C LEU A 107 -2.29 -15.33 -3.65
N ARG A 108 -2.09 -16.15 -2.62
CA ARG A 108 -0.78 -16.69 -2.27
C ARG A 108 -0.23 -17.58 -3.39
N LYS A 109 -1.07 -18.39 -4.03
CA LYS A 109 -0.67 -19.20 -5.19
C LYS A 109 -0.21 -18.30 -6.35
N LEU A 110 -0.99 -17.27 -6.67
CA LEU A 110 -0.62 -16.28 -7.70
C LEU A 110 0.71 -15.56 -7.40
N GLU A 111 0.96 -15.22 -6.14
CA GLU A 111 2.24 -14.62 -5.73
C GLU A 111 3.42 -15.56 -5.99
N VAL A 112 3.27 -16.83 -5.65
CA VAL A 112 4.31 -17.85 -5.87
C VAL A 112 4.57 -18.06 -7.36
N GLU A 113 3.51 -18.19 -8.16
CA GLU A 113 3.61 -18.33 -9.62
C GLU A 113 4.33 -17.12 -10.25
N TYR A 114 4.01 -15.91 -9.81
CA TYR A 114 4.68 -14.68 -10.26
C TYR A 114 6.17 -14.68 -9.89
N GLU A 115 6.54 -15.02 -8.65
CA GLU A 115 7.95 -15.05 -8.24
C GLU A 115 8.75 -16.13 -9.01
N GLN A 116 8.13 -17.27 -9.30
CA GLN A 116 8.73 -18.30 -10.15
C GLN A 116 8.97 -17.79 -11.58
N LYS A 117 7.95 -17.17 -12.20
CA LYS A 117 8.05 -16.58 -13.55
C LYS A 117 9.15 -15.53 -13.63
N ARG A 118 9.21 -14.65 -12.63
CA ARG A 118 10.23 -13.60 -12.53
C ARG A 118 11.63 -14.18 -12.36
N SER A 119 11.78 -15.22 -11.53
CA SER A 119 13.06 -15.91 -11.37
C SER A 119 13.54 -16.52 -12.69
N GLN A 120 12.64 -17.15 -13.44
CA GLN A 120 12.96 -17.72 -14.76
C GLN A 120 13.37 -16.64 -15.76
N LEU A 121 12.64 -15.52 -15.80
CA LEU A 121 12.98 -14.39 -16.68
C LEU A 121 14.36 -13.81 -16.37
N SER A 122 14.68 -13.60 -15.09
CA SER A 122 15.99 -13.11 -14.66
C SER A 122 17.11 -14.08 -15.06
N GLN A 123 16.93 -15.38 -14.79
CA GLN A 123 17.92 -16.40 -15.14
C GLN A 123 18.16 -16.47 -16.65
N TYR A 124 17.10 -16.41 -17.46
CA TYR A 124 17.22 -16.40 -18.91
C TYR A 124 17.93 -15.14 -19.41
N PHE A 125 17.58 -13.96 -18.89
CA PHE A 125 18.21 -12.70 -19.26
C PHE A 125 19.71 -12.71 -18.92
N ASP A 126 20.09 -13.19 -17.74
CA ASP A 126 21.49 -13.30 -17.33
C ASP A 126 22.28 -14.34 -18.16
N ALA A 127 21.62 -15.37 -18.69
CA ALA A 127 22.24 -16.38 -19.53
C ALA A 127 22.45 -15.93 -20.99
N VAL A 128 21.66 -14.96 -21.47
CA VAL A 128 21.68 -14.47 -22.86
C VAL A 128 22.45 -13.15 -23.01
N LYS A 129 22.56 -12.37 -21.93
CA LYS A 129 23.32 -11.12 -21.87
C LYS A 129 24.82 -11.34 -21.89
#